data_AF-R6QWG6-F1
#
_entry.id   AF-R6QWG6-F1
#
_cell.length_a   1.000
_cell.length_b   1.000
_cell.length_c   1.000
_cell.angle_alpha   90.00
_cell.angle_beta   90.00
_cell.angle_gamma   90.00
#
_symmetry.space_group_name_H-M   'P 1'
#
loop_
_entity.id
_entity.type
_entity.pdbx_description
1 polymer ?
#
loop_
_entity_poly.entity_id
_entity_poly.type
_entity_poly.pdbx_seq_one_letter_code
_entity_poly.pdbx_strand_id
1 'polypeptide(L)'
;MKPDKQFIIIDHNIEKIKEFINEIIIEPKHLLSKWAKITNQTPAAKIGYIGQHLASLITGVPGTGSGARGNDLTDRSEVKSCNKVDQVDKCNNCGARVLRLEDKCPDCGSADIKRKDDSKWLFSVRDEQELKQYKNLDRIVLLLMDYPNFASGDFKDIRICAFEIYPKEERMQAFKELISNHYYNIFLPKQEKNKKTNPMNFHPWSFQFYKCNPIKTFECIIKDIDTCPNIAINSYIAPSCERDNSLKPLPMPSTLLKKEEWKEIIKKANYAEEIQPLIDNGFLKEKGLGKLTKCQFAKLPIKDKAAALPFLDQNLRDMVPLRPIVSALQKKHYQRG
;
A
#
# COMPACT_ATOMS: atom_id res chain seq x y z
N MET A 1 7.59 19.70 -4.34
CA MET A 1 6.52 19.63 -3.33
C MET A 1 7.17 19.80 -1.97
N LYS A 2 6.69 20.70 -1.11
CA LYS A 2 7.40 21.03 0.14
C LYS A 2 6.47 20.84 1.33
N PRO A 3 6.77 19.90 2.25
CA PRO A 3 6.14 19.88 3.55
C PRO A 3 6.29 21.26 4.20
N ASP A 4 5.20 21.80 4.72
CA ASP A 4 5.21 23.14 5.30
C ASP A 4 5.93 23.09 6.66
N LYS A 5 7.14 23.66 6.67
CA LYS A 5 8.08 23.56 7.79
C LYS A 5 7.53 24.14 9.08
N GLN A 6 6.58 25.07 9.02
CA GLN A 6 5.99 25.67 10.23
C GLN A 6 5.20 24.66 11.07
N PHE A 7 4.73 23.57 10.46
CA PHE A 7 3.98 22.52 11.15
C PHE A 7 4.87 21.37 11.64
N ILE A 8 6.15 21.36 11.26
CA ILE A 8 7.11 20.32 11.66
C ILE A 8 7.71 20.73 13.00
N ILE A 9 7.11 20.20 14.08
CA ILE A 9 7.51 20.56 15.45
C ILE A 9 7.92 19.36 16.31
N ILE A 10 7.63 18.14 15.87
CA ILE A 10 8.09 16.93 16.56
C ILE A 10 9.54 16.67 16.13
N ASP A 11 10.44 16.73 17.11
CA ASP A 11 11.87 16.43 17.00
C ASP A 11 12.20 14.99 17.40
N HIS A 12 13.47 14.59 17.20
CA HIS A 12 13.98 13.24 17.57
C HIS A 12 13.09 12.11 17.03
N ASN A 13 12.68 12.26 15.76
CA ASN A 13 11.64 11.42 15.15
C ASN A 13 12.04 9.95 15.14
N ILE A 14 13.29 9.61 14.81
CA ILE A 14 13.75 8.22 14.72
C ILE A 14 13.65 7.52 16.07
N GLU A 15 14.10 8.18 17.13
CA GLU A 15 14.07 7.67 18.50
C GLU A 15 12.62 7.44 18.95
N LYS A 16 11.77 8.46 18.81
CA LYS A 16 10.35 8.38 19.18
C LYS A 16 9.57 7.36 18.34
N ILE A 17 9.92 7.18 17.07
CA ILE A 17 9.33 6.14 16.22
C ILE A 17 9.67 4.75 16.78
N LYS A 18 10.93 4.50 17.17
CA LYS A 18 11.33 3.21 17.75
C LYS A 18 10.63 2.94 19.08
N GLU A 19 10.60 3.94 19.96
CA GLU A 19 9.87 3.88 21.24
C GLU A 19 8.39 3.56 21.01
N PHE A 20 7.73 4.31 20.13
CA PHE A 20 6.32 4.09 19.78
C PHE A 20 6.08 2.69 19.19
N ILE A 21 6.93 2.21 18.28
CA ILE A 21 6.82 0.87 17.72
C ILE A 21 6.94 -0.18 18.83
N ASN A 22 7.88 0.00 19.78
CA ASN A 22 8.03 -0.90 20.90
C ASN A 22 6.78 -0.93 21.79
N GLU A 23 6.37 0.23 22.31
CA GLU A 23 5.31 0.35 23.31
C GLU A 23 3.91 0.10 22.75
N ILE A 24 3.64 0.49 21.49
CA ILE A 24 2.27 0.52 20.94
C ILE A 24 2.03 -0.58 19.91
N ILE A 25 3.08 -1.20 19.37
CA ILE A 25 2.95 -2.27 18.36
C ILE A 25 3.47 -3.60 18.90
N ILE A 26 4.72 -3.65 19.37
CA ILE A 26 5.37 -4.90 19.76
C ILE A 26 4.81 -5.44 21.08
N GLU A 27 4.92 -4.67 22.16
CA GLU A 27 4.47 -5.11 23.48
C GLU A 27 2.97 -5.48 23.52
N PRO A 28 2.06 -4.68 22.92
CA PRO A 28 0.66 -5.04 22.88
C PRO A 28 0.40 -6.28 22.05
N LYS A 29 1.13 -6.51 20.94
CA LYS A 29 1.01 -7.76 20.17
C LYS A 29 1.39 -8.97 21.00
N HIS A 30 2.49 -8.92 21.76
CA HIS A 30 2.88 -10.04 22.64
C HIS A 30 1.81 -10.36 23.69
N LEU A 31 1.28 -9.31 24.34
CA LEU A 31 0.21 -9.45 25.32
C LEU A 31 -1.08 -10.00 24.69
N LEU A 32 -1.48 -9.47 23.53
CA LEU A 32 -2.67 -9.92 22.82
C LEU A 32 -2.51 -11.33 22.25
N SER A 33 -1.32 -11.74 21.82
CA SER A 33 -1.02 -13.12 21.41
C SER A 33 -1.20 -14.12 22.56
N LYS A 34 -0.82 -13.74 23.79
CA LYS A 34 -1.12 -14.55 24.99
C LYS A 34 -2.64 -14.70 25.18
N TRP A 35 -3.39 -13.60 25.11
CA TRP A 35 -4.84 -13.64 25.29
C TRP A 35 -5.58 -14.33 24.15
N ALA A 36 -5.09 -14.21 22.91
CA ALA A 36 -5.65 -14.88 21.73
C ALA A 36 -5.69 -16.40 21.92
N LYS A 37 -4.63 -16.98 22.48
CA LYS A 37 -4.55 -18.42 22.80
C LYS A 37 -5.59 -18.87 23.84
N ILE A 38 -6.00 -17.98 24.75
CA ILE A 38 -6.96 -18.28 25.83
C ILE A 38 -8.40 -18.04 25.37
N THR A 39 -8.62 -16.95 24.63
CA THR A 39 -9.96 -16.41 24.32
C THR A 39 -10.44 -16.71 22.91
N ASN A 40 -9.55 -17.26 22.08
CA ASN A 40 -9.76 -17.43 20.64
C ASN A 40 -10.15 -16.11 19.92
N GLN A 41 -9.71 -14.97 20.46
CA GLN A 41 -9.85 -13.66 19.82
C GLN A 41 -8.60 -13.32 19.00
N THR A 42 -8.75 -12.39 18.05
CA THR A 42 -7.61 -11.97 17.23
C THR A 42 -6.54 -11.25 18.06
N PRO A 43 -5.23 -11.53 17.84
CA PRO A 43 -4.15 -10.73 18.43
C PRO A 43 -3.94 -9.39 17.72
N ALA A 44 -4.65 -9.12 16.61
CA ALA A 44 -4.49 -7.92 15.82
C ALA A 44 -5.00 -6.67 16.56
N ALA A 45 -4.09 -5.77 16.93
CA ALA A 45 -4.47 -4.43 17.38
C ALA A 45 -5.08 -3.62 16.21
N LYS A 46 -6.19 -2.93 16.46
CA LYS A 46 -6.86 -2.09 15.46
C LYS A 46 -6.05 -0.79 15.25
N ILE A 47 -5.37 -0.68 14.12
CA ILE A 47 -4.38 0.39 13.87
C ILE A 47 -4.94 1.79 13.53
N GLY A 48 -6.25 2.03 13.68
CA GLY A 48 -6.88 3.28 13.18
C GLY A 48 -6.19 4.54 13.70
N TYR A 49 -6.32 4.79 15.00
CA TYR A 49 -5.67 5.92 15.67
C TYR A 49 -4.16 5.73 15.84
N ILE A 50 -3.72 4.49 16.08
CA ILE A 50 -2.29 4.14 16.20
C ILE A 50 -1.52 4.61 14.95
N GLY A 51 -2.09 4.44 13.76
CA GLY A 51 -1.49 4.93 12.53
C GLY A 51 -1.41 6.45 12.46
N GLN A 52 -2.38 7.20 13.00
CA GLN A 52 -2.30 8.67 13.02
C GLN A 52 -1.15 9.17 13.93
N HIS A 53 -0.95 8.53 15.09
CA HIS A 53 0.21 8.81 15.94
C HIS A 53 1.51 8.51 15.22
N LEU A 54 1.63 7.34 14.60
CA LEU A 54 2.84 6.96 13.87
C LEU A 54 3.10 7.89 12.66
N ALA A 55 2.05 8.28 11.93
CA ALA A 55 2.16 9.27 10.86
C ALA A 55 2.68 10.61 11.38
N SER A 56 2.22 11.04 12.57
CA SER A 56 2.70 12.28 13.19
C SER A 56 4.19 12.21 13.49
N LEU A 57 4.66 11.09 14.06
CA LEU A 57 6.08 10.87 14.35
C LEU A 57 6.93 10.82 13.07
N ILE A 58 6.47 10.10 12.03
CA ILE A 58 7.18 9.98 10.75
C ILE A 58 7.28 11.34 10.05
N THR A 59 6.20 12.10 10.01
CA THR A 59 6.12 13.37 9.28
C THR A 59 6.60 14.57 10.10
N GLY A 60 6.83 14.41 11.41
CA GLY A 60 7.17 15.50 12.31
C GLY A 60 6.02 16.46 12.61
N VAL A 61 4.82 16.19 12.09
CA VAL A 61 3.64 17.06 12.19
C VAL A 61 2.65 16.49 13.21
N PRO A 62 2.25 17.23 14.25
CA PRO A 62 1.30 16.74 15.24
C PRO A 62 -0.11 16.61 14.67
N GLY A 63 -0.93 15.81 15.35
CA GLY A 63 -2.37 15.74 15.10
C GLY A 63 -3.13 16.98 15.63
N THR A 64 -4.38 17.13 15.20
CA THR A 64 -5.25 18.25 15.63
C THR A 64 -5.95 18.03 16.98
N GLY A 65 -5.91 16.82 17.53
CA GLY A 65 -6.69 16.46 18.73
C GLY A 65 -8.20 16.35 18.50
N SER A 66 -8.65 16.33 17.24
CA SER A 66 -10.09 16.40 16.87
C SER A 66 -10.89 15.12 17.09
N GLY A 67 -10.27 14.01 17.53
CA GLY A 67 -10.96 12.74 17.76
C GLY A 67 -11.67 12.20 16.51
N ALA A 68 -11.01 12.27 15.34
CA ALA A 68 -11.53 11.91 14.02
C ALA A 68 -12.63 12.83 13.44
N ARG A 69 -12.79 14.05 13.96
CA ARG A 69 -13.82 15.01 13.49
C ARG A 69 -13.25 16.22 12.74
N GLY A 70 -12.00 16.14 12.29
CA GLY A 70 -11.31 17.20 11.57
C GLY A 70 -10.13 16.63 10.79
N ASN A 71 -9.16 17.49 10.46
CA ASN A 71 -7.94 17.05 9.79
C ASN A 71 -7.13 16.13 10.70
N ASP A 72 -6.49 15.11 10.11
CA ASP A 72 -5.69 14.17 10.86
C ASP A 72 -4.43 14.85 11.43
N LEU A 73 -3.75 15.66 10.60
CA LEU A 73 -2.57 16.44 10.98
C LEU A 73 -2.83 17.96 10.95
N THR A 74 -2.06 18.73 11.71
CA THR A 74 -2.22 20.20 11.80
C THR A 74 -1.96 20.94 10.50
N ASP A 75 -1.16 20.35 9.61
CA ASP A 75 -0.91 20.86 8.24
C ASP A 75 -2.00 20.48 7.23
N ARG A 76 -3.11 19.90 7.69
CA ARG A 76 -4.25 19.42 6.88
C ARG A 76 -3.97 18.19 6.03
N SER A 77 -2.89 17.46 6.30
CA SER A 77 -2.67 16.15 5.67
C SER A 77 -3.75 15.14 6.07
N GLU A 78 -4.17 14.33 5.11
CA GLU A 78 -5.05 13.17 5.33
C GLU A 78 -4.20 11.93 5.62
N VAL A 79 -4.51 11.17 6.64
CA VAL A 79 -3.79 9.95 7.02
C VAL A 79 -4.69 8.73 6.80
N LYS A 80 -4.23 7.76 5.99
CA LYS A 80 -4.87 6.46 5.87
C LYS A 80 -3.93 5.35 6.32
N SER A 81 -4.45 4.46 7.14
CA SER A 81 -3.72 3.32 7.69
C SER A 81 -4.28 2.00 7.17
N CYS A 82 -3.41 1.07 6.79
CA CYS A 82 -3.77 -0.26 6.30
C CYS A 82 -3.01 -1.34 7.08
N ASN A 83 -3.73 -2.24 7.74
CA ASN A 83 -3.15 -3.38 8.46
C ASN A 83 -3.37 -4.69 7.71
N LYS A 84 -2.29 -5.38 7.39
CA LYS A 84 -2.27 -6.74 6.85
C LYS A 84 -1.76 -7.78 7.84
N VAL A 85 -1.21 -7.34 8.96
CA VAL A 85 -0.77 -8.21 10.06
C VAL A 85 -2.00 -8.79 10.76
N ASP A 86 -1.94 -10.09 11.03
CA ASP A 86 -2.94 -10.84 11.82
C ASP A 86 -4.38 -10.72 11.31
N GLN A 87 -4.54 -10.55 10.00
CA GLN A 87 -5.84 -10.66 9.36
C GLN A 87 -6.45 -12.04 9.57
N VAL A 88 -7.77 -12.05 9.78
CA VAL A 88 -8.52 -13.29 9.94
C VAL A 88 -8.55 -14.06 8.61
N ASP A 89 -7.92 -15.23 8.63
CA ASP A 89 -7.80 -16.13 7.50
C ASP A 89 -9.08 -16.98 7.34
N LYS A 90 -9.07 -17.90 6.39
CA LYS A 90 -10.22 -18.77 6.12
C LYS A 90 -9.76 -20.19 5.78
N CYS A 91 -10.34 -21.20 6.42
CA CYS A 91 -10.15 -22.60 6.02
C CYS A 91 -10.78 -22.85 4.64
N ASN A 92 -10.07 -23.51 3.73
CA ASN A 92 -10.60 -23.86 2.42
C ASN A 92 -11.61 -25.02 2.49
N ASN A 93 -11.48 -25.94 3.44
CA ASN A 93 -12.36 -27.12 3.57
C ASN A 93 -13.74 -26.77 4.15
N CYS A 94 -13.78 -26.16 5.33
CA CYS A 94 -15.06 -25.87 6.02
C CYS A 94 -15.48 -24.40 5.96
N GLY A 95 -14.60 -23.50 5.50
CA GLY A 95 -14.90 -22.07 5.42
C GLY A 95 -14.84 -21.31 6.74
N ALA A 96 -14.49 -21.98 7.85
CA ALA A 96 -14.29 -21.38 9.16
C ALA A 96 -13.21 -20.29 9.14
N ARG A 97 -13.27 -19.40 10.13
CA ARG A 97 -12.25 -18.39 10.37
C ARG A 97 -11.08 -19.02 11.12
N VAL A 98 -9.87 -18.64 10.72
CA VAL A 98 -8.63 -19.18 11.29
C VAL A 98 -7.76 -17.99 11.65
N LEU A 99 -7.23 -17.97 12.86
CA LEU A 99 -6.29 -16.95 13.31
C LEU A 99 -4.93 -17.15 12.62
N ARG A 100 -4.17 -16.06 12.46
CA ARG A 100 -2.85 -16.12 11.81
C ARG A 100 -1.87 -17.05 12.54
N LEU A 101 -1.99 -17.13 13.87
CA LEU A 101 -1.18 -17.98 14.75
C LEU A 101 -1.53 -19.48 14.67
N GLU A 102 -2.63 -19.85 14.02
CA GLU A 102 -3.09 -21.24 13.91
C GLU A 102 -2.62 -21.85 12.59
N ASP A 103 -1.93 -22.99 12.67
CA ASP A 103 -1.50 -23.76 11.49
C ASP A 103 -2.55 -24.76 10.99
N LYS A 104 -3.60 -24.97 11.77
CA LYS A 104 -4.74 -25.85 11.44
C LYS A 104 -6.04 -25.17 11.81
N CYS A 105 -7.09 -25.47 11.05
CA CYS A 105 -8.43 -25.00 11.33
C CYS A 105 -8.94 -25.56 12.67
N PRO A 106 -9.42 -24.73 13.61
CA PRO A 106 -9.93 -25.20 14.89
C PRO A 106 -11.21 -26.03 14.75
N ASP A 107 -12.00 -25.80 13.69
CA ASP A 107 -13.29 -26.46 13.50
C ASP A 107 -13.18 -27.85 12.85
N CYS A 108 -12.22 -28.06 11.93
CA CYS A 108 -12.12 -29.29 11.14
C CYS A 108 -10.72 -29.92 11.10
N GLY A 109 -9.72 -29.32 11.75
CA GLY A 109 -8.34 -29.81 11.79
C GLY A 109 -7.55 -29.69 10.48
N SER A 110 -8.15 -29.19 9.39
CA SER A 110 -7.48 -29.03 8.09
C SER A 110 -6.35 -28.00 8.17
N ALA A 111 -5.20 -28.31 7.57
CA ALA A 111 -4.09 -27.38 7.37
C ALA A 111 -4.24 -26.55 6.07
N ASP A 112 -5.24 -26.82 5.24
CA ASP A 112 -5.51 -26.06 4.02
C ASP A 112 -6.21 -24.73 4.36
N ILE A 113 -5.38 -23.73 4.63
CA ILE A 113 -5.78 -22.40 5.07
C ILE A 113 -5.48 -21.38 3.97
N LYS A 114 -6.50 -20.65 3.56
CA LYS A 114 -6.35 -19.44 2.75
C LYS A 114 -5.93 -18.27 3.63
N ARG A 115 -4.62 -18.03 3.66
CA ARG A 115 -4.02 -16.83 4.27
C ARG A 115 -4.44 -15.57 3.50
N LYS A 116 -4.91 -14.54 4.19
CA LYS A 116 -5.40 -13.29 3.58
C LYS A 116 -4.37 -12.17 3.63
N ASP A 117 -4.42 -11.34 2.60
CA ASP A 117 -3.60 -10.14 2.41
C ASP A 117 -4.38 -9.01 1.69
N ASP A 118 -5.69 -8.93 1.92
CA ASP A 118 -6.63 -8.16 1.08
C ASP A 118 -7.10 -6.82 1.68
N SER A 119 -6.43 -6.33 2.72
CA SER A 119 -6.71 -4.97 3.25
C SER A 119 -6.29 -3.87 2.30
N LYS A 120 -6.93 -2.72 2.51
CA LYS A 120 -6.82 -1.52 1.68
C LYS A 120 -6.95 -0.27 2.52
N TRP A 121 -6.44 0.83 1.99
CA TRP A 121 -6.86 2.16 2.43
C TRP A 121 -8.27 2.44 1.90
N LEU A 122 -9.10 3.05 2.74
CA LEU A 122 -10.48 3.40 2.40
C LEU A 122 -10.61 4.91 2.28
N PHE A 123 -11.08 5.37 1.13
CA PHE A 123 -11.43 6.77 0.90
C PHE A 123 -12.95 6.87 0.76
N SER A 124 -13.60 7.49 1.74
CA SER A 124 -15.03 7.75 1.71
C SER A 124 -15.27 9.06 0.98
N VAL A 125 -16.01 9.02 -0.12
CA VAL A 125 -16.45 10.19 -0.89
C VAL A 125 -17.96 10.06 -1.11
N ARG A 126 -18.73 10.98 -0.51
CA ARG A 126 -20.19 10.87 -0.37
C ARG A 126 -20.96 11.94 -1.13
N ASP A 127 -20.28 12.99 -1.55
CA ASP A 127 -20.82 14.10 -2.31
C ASP A 127 -19.70 14.81 -3.09
N GLU A 128 -20.08 15.80 -3.89
CA GLU A 128 -19.13 16.59 -4.67
C GLU A 128 -18.21 17.45 -3.80
N GLN A 129 -18.64 17.84 -2.59
CA GLN A 129 -17.82 18.64 -1.68
C GLN A 129 -16.65 17.81 -1.16
N GLU A 130 -16.89 16.58 -0.69
CA GLU A 130 -15.85 15.64 -0.29
C GLU A 130 -14.93 15.29 -1.48
N LEU A 131 -15.50 15.09 -2.67
CA LEU A 131 -14.69 14.85 -3.88
C LEU A 131 -13.74 16.03 -4.14
N LYS A 132 -14.25 17.26 -4.03
CA LYS A 132 -13.46 18.49 -4.19
C LYS A 132 -12.40 18.61 -3.10
N GLN A 133 -12.68 18.20 -1.86
CA GLN A 133 -11.69 18.19 -0.77
C GLN A 133 -10.52 17.27 -1.11
N TYR A 134 -10.76 15.99 -1.44
CA TYR A 134 -9.68 15.06 -1.79
C TYR A 134 -8.84 15.54 -2.97
N LYS A 135 -9.47 16.14 -3.98
CA LYS A 135 -8.80 16.69 -5.17
C LYS A 135 -7.91 17.90 -4.88
N ASN A 136 -8.11 18.53 -3.72
CA ASN A 136 -7.42 19.73 -3.26
C ASN A 136 -6.66 19.51 -1.94
N LEU A 137 -6.43 18.25 -1.53
CA LEU A 137 -5.53 17.96 -0.42
C LEU A 137 -4.10 18.34 -0.81
N ASP A 138 -3.38 18.92 0.15
CA ASP A 138 -1.95 19.18 0.00
C ASP A 138 -1.15 17.89 0.08
N ARG A 139 -1.53 16.98 1.00
CA ARG A 139 -0.81 15.73 1.22
C ARG A 139 -1.73 14.63 1.75
N ILE A 140 -1.50 13.41 1.26
CA ILE A 140 -2.05 12.17 1.78
C ILE A 140 -0.89 11.32 2.28
N VAL A 141 -0.95 10.88 3.52
CA VAL A 141 0.01 9.97 4.15
C VAL A 141 -0.63 8.58 4.25
N LEU A 142 0.01 7.60 3.64
CA LEU A 142 -0.46 6.22 3.58
C LEU A 142 0.46 5.33 4.40
N LEU A 143 -0.06 4.77 5.50
CA LEU A 143 0.65 3.80 6.31
C LEU A 143 0.25 2.38 5.96
N LEU A 144 1.25 1.52 5.82
CA LEU A 144 1.09 0.10 5.58
C LEU A 144 1.83 -0.68 6.65
N MET A 145 1.14 -1.62 7.29
CA MET A 145 1.77 -2.64 8.10
C MET A 145 1.48 -4.02 7.49
N ASP A 146 2.49 -4.74 7.03
CA ASP A 146 2.35 -6.03 6.35
C ASP A 146 3.46 -7.03 6.70
N TYR A 147 3.29 -8.28 6.24
CA TYR A 147 4.33 -9.31 6.33
C TYR A 147 5.16 -9.26 5.03
N PRO A 148 6.46 -8.90 5.07
CA PRO A 148 7.27 -8.73 3.87
C PRO A 148 7.48 -10.06 3.11
N ASN A 149 7.44 -11.19 3.83
CA ASN A 149 7.61 -12.55 3.28
C ASN A 149 6.28 -13.31 3.12
N PHE A 150 5.15 -12.60 3.05
CA PHE A 150 3.81 -13.20 2.99
C PHE A 150 3.67 -14.29 1.91
N ALA A 151 4.24 -14.04 0.72
CA ALA A 151 4.16 -14.97 -0.41
C ALA A 151 4.85 -16.33 -0.15
N SER A 152 5.82 -16.35 0.76
CA SER A 152 6.53 -17.56 1.19
C SER A 152 5.88 -18.24 2.39
N GLY A 153 4.74 -17.73 2.87
CA GLY A 153 4.08 -18.23 4.08
C GLY A 153 4.84 -17.91 5.37
N ASP A 154 5.76 -16.94 5.33
CA ASP A 154 6.55 -16.52 6.48
C ASP A 154 6.00 -15.21 7.07
N PHE A 155 5.67 -15.28 8.36
CA PHE A 155 5.00 -14.22 9.13
C PHE A 155 5.83 -13.75 10.33
N LYS A 156 7.13 -14.05 10.36
CA LYS A 156 8.01 -13.71 11.50
C LYS A 156 8.41 -12.25 11.55
N ASP A 157 8.36 -11.55 10.42
CA ASP A 157 8.77 -10.16 10.32
C ASP A 157 7.57 -9.26 10.04
N ILE A 158 7.50 -8.10 10.66
CA ILE A 158 6.53 -7.06 10.28
C ILE A 158 7.27 -5.94 9.56
N ARG A 159 6.72 -5.49 8.42
CA ARG A 159 7.15 -4.28 7.74
C ARG A 159 6.15 -3.17 7.98
N ILE A 160 6.68 -1.98 8.29
CA ILE A 160 5.92 -0.74 8.34
C ILE A 160 6.46 0.20 7.26
N CYS A 161 5.58 0.67 6.38
CA CYS A 161 5.92 1.66 5.36
C CYS A 161 5.03 2.89 5.48
N ALA A 162 5.60 4.06 5.16
CA ALA A 162 4.83 5.27 4.88
C ALA A 162 5.05 5.73 3.44
N PHE A 163 3.97 6.15 2.80
CA PHE A 163 3.99 6.76 1.47
C PHE A 163 3.29 8.11 1.50
N GLU A 164 3.77 9.03 0.68
CA GLU A 164 3.14 10.33 0.46
C GLU A 164 2.61 10.43 -0.98
N ILE A 165 1.40 10.98 -1.11
CA ILE A 165 0.80 11.42 -2.36
C ILE A 165 0.40 12.88 -2.20
N TYR A 166 0.65 13.70 -3.23
CA TYR A 166 0.35 15.13 -3.27
C TYR A 166 -0.66 15.40 -4.39
N PRO A 167 -1.99 15.34 -4.13
CA PRO A 167 -3.00 15.41 -5.18
C PRO A 167 -2.95 16.66 -6.07
N LYS A 168 -2.52 17.80 -5.53
CA LYS A 168 -2.39 19.06 -6.29
C LYS A 168 -1.30 19.03 -7.37
N GLU A 169 -0.39 18.08 -7.29
CA GLU A 169 0.82 18.04 -8.10
C GLU A 169 0.58 17.20 -9.36
N GLU A 170 0.99 17.72 -10.51
CA GLU A 170 0.73 17.11 -11.81
C GLU A 170 1.25 15.67 -11.89
N ARG A 171 2.46 15.44 -11.38
CA ARG A 171 3.07 14.11 -11.28
C ARG A 171 2.19 13.10 -10.54
N MET A 172 1.30 13.51 -9.64
CA MET A 172 0.46 12.59 -8.84
C MET A 172 -1.04 12.70 -9.16
N GLN A 173 -1.40 13.34 -10.28
CA GLN A 173 -2.77 13.60 -10.68
C GLN A 173 -3.64 12.35 -10.83
N ALA A 174 -3.03 11.18 -11.08
CA ALA A 174 -3.73 9.91 -11.20
C ALA A 174 -4.62 9.59 -9.98
N PHE A 175 -4.26 10.06 -8.78
CA PHE A 175 -5.13 9.92 -7.62
C PHE A 175 -6.46 10.66 -7.80
N LYS A 176 -6.43 11.88 -8.35
CA LYS A 176 -7.63 12.70 -8.62
C LYS A 176 -8.55 12.02 -9.63
N GLU A 177 -7.97 11.42 -10.66
CA GLU A 177 -8.71 10.64 -11.66
C GLU A 177 -9.36 9.40 -11.02
N LEU A 178 -8.63 8.66 -10.19
CA LEU A 178 -9.14 7.47 -9.52
C LEU A 178 -10.32 7.79 -8.60
N ILE A 179 -10.20 8.82 -7.76
CA ILE A 179 -11.28 9.15 -6.82
C ILE A 179 -12.50 9.75 -7.55
N SER A 180 -12.28 10.53 -8.61
CA SER A 180 -13.38 11.02 -9.46
C SER A 180 -14.08 9.85 -10.17
N ASN A 181 -13.32 8.90 -10.71
CA ASN A 181 -13.88 7.72 -11.38
C ASN A 181 -14.71 6.88 -10.40
N HIS A 182 -14.22 6.64 -9.18
CA HIS A 182 -15.00 5.95 -8.15
C HIS A 182 -16.30 6.72 -7.82
N TYR A 183 -16.23 8.03 -7.66
CA TYR A 183 -17.41 8.84 -7.35
C TYR A 183 -18.47 8.74 -8.46
N TYR A 184 -18.12 9.09 -9.70
CA TYR A 184 -19.09 9.18 -10.79
C TYR A 184 -19.53 7.81 -11.34
N ASN A 185 -18.67 6.79 -11.31
CA ASN A 185 -18.99 5.49 -11.94
C ASN A 185 -19.41 4.40 -10.94
N ILE A 186 -19.15 4.58 -9.64
CA ILE A 186 -19.44 3.56 -8.62
C ILE A 186 -20.35 4.10 -7.52
N PHE A 187 -19.99 5.22 -6.90
CA PHE A 187 -20.73 5.75 -5.76
C PHE A 187 -22.08 6.33 -6.20
N LEU A 188 -22.07 7.33 -7.08
CA LEU A 188 -23.26 8.06 -7.52
C LEU A 188 -24.32 7.13 -8.16
N PRO A 189 -23.96 6.21 -9.10
CA PRO A 189 -24.95 5.31 -9.68
C PRO A 189 -25.54 4.30 -8.70
N LYS A 190 -24.82 3.98 -7.60
CA LYS A 190 -25.37 3.14 -6.52
C LYS A 190 -26.31 3.95 -5.64
N GLN A 191 -25.95 5.18 -5.30
CA GLN A 191 -26.76 6.08 -4.49
C GLN A 191 -28.09 6.40 -5.18
N GLU A 192 -28.08 6.77 -6.47
CA GLU A 192 -29.30 7.05 -7.25
C GLU A 192 -30.26 5.85 -7.32
N LYS A 193 -29.72 4.63 -7.24
CA LYS A 193 -30.48 3.39 -7.22
C LYS A 193 -30.84 2.92 -5.80
N ASN A 194 -30.62 3.75 -4.77
CA ASN A 194 -30.79 3.41 -3.36
C ASN A 194 -30.08 2.10 -2.95
N LYS A 195 -28.92 1.80 -3.56
CA LYS A 195 -28.11 0.62 -3.24
C LYS A 195 -27.04 0.98 -2.22
N LYS A 196 -26.62 -0.03 -1.45
CA LYS A 196 -25.49 0.09 -0.52
C LYS A 196 -24.25 0.62 -1.24
N THR A 197 -23.81 1.81 -0.84
CA THR A 197 -22.58 2.44 -1.31
C THR A 197 -21.37 1.89 -0.55
N ASN A 198 -20.18 2.11 -1.09
CA ASN A 198 -18.93 1.69 -0.48
C ASN A 198 -17.85 2.76 -0.72
N PRO A 199 -16.90 2.90 0.22
CA PRO A 199 -15.71 3.72 -0.02
C PRO A 199 -14.91 3.19 -1.21
N MET A 200 -14.03 4.04 -1.74
CA MET A 200 -13.03 3.64 -2.72
C MET A 200 -12.00 2.74 -2.02
N ASN A 201 -11.81 1.54 -2.56
CA ASN A 201 -10.77 0.63 -2.11
C ASN A 201 -9.46 0.99 -2.80
N PHE A 202 -8.46 1.38 -2.03
CA PHE A 202 -7.13 1.66 -2.55
C PHE A 202 -6.13 0.65 -1.98
N HIS A 203 -5.80 -0.34 -2.79
CA HIS A 203 -5.00 -1.49 -2.37
C HIS A 203 -3.49 -1.17 -2.43
N PRO A 204 -2.73 -1.45 -1.35
CA PRO A 204 -1.27 -1.40 -1.38
C PRO A 204 -0.71 -2.26 -2.51
N TRP A 205 0.38 -1.79 -3.13
CA TRP A 205 1.11 -2.51 -4.19
C TRP A 205 0.28 -2.84 -5.45
N SER A 206 -0.94 -2.30 -5.57
CA SER A 206 -1.75 -2.46 -6.78
C SER A 206 -1.25 -1.57 -7.92
N PHE A 207 -1.64 -1.91 -9.15
CA PHE A 207 -1.37 -1.06 -10.32
C PHE A 207 -1.82 0.39 -10.09
N GLN A 208 -3.02 0.59 -9.53
CA GLN A 208 -3.56 1.91 -9.23
C GLN A 208 -2.71 2.66 -8.19
N PHE A 209 -2.20 1.96 -7.17
CA PHE A 209 -1.30 2.55 -6.18
C PHE A 209 -0.04 3.10 -6.83
N TYR A 210 0.64 2.31 -7.66
CA TYR A 210 1.84 2.76 -8.36
C TYR A 210 1.56 3.89 -9.34
N LYS A 211 0.41 3.87 -10.02
CA LYS A 211 0.01 4.94 -10.94
C LYS A 211 -0.16 6.30 -10.28
N CYS A 212 -0.39 6.36 -8.97
CA CYS A 212 -0.39 7.61 -8.21
C CYS A 212 1.02 8.20 -7.97
N ASN A 213 2.08 7.57 -8.49
CA ASN A 213 3.46 8.00 -8.33
C ASN A 213 3.87 8.25 -6.85
N PRO A 214 3.53 7.36 -5.89
CA PRO A 214 3.76 7.59 -4.48
C PRO A 214 5.26 7.67 -4.15
N ILE A 215 5.60 8.49 -3.16
CA ILE A 215 6.96 8.58 -2.60
C ILE A 215 7.00 7.75 -1.32
N LYS A 216 7.90 6.76 -1.23
CA LYS A 216 8.13 6.02 0.01
C LYS A 216 9.03 6.85 0.92
N THR A 217 8.47 7.36 2.01
CA THR A 217 9.19 8.26 2.94
C THR A 217 9.72 7.54 4.17
N PHE A 218 9.19 6.36 4.47
CA PHE A 218 9.62 5.57 5.61
C PHE A 218 9.48 4.08 5.31
N GLU A 219 10.44 3.30 5.77
CA GLU A 219 10.36 1.84 5.85
C GLU A 219 11.10 1.36 7.09
N CYS A 220 10.44 0.50 7.85
CA CYS A 220 11.01 -0.22 8.98
C CYS A 220 10.64 -1.70 8.90
N ILE A 221 11.56 -2.57 9.29
CA ILE A 221 11.34 -4.00 9.50
C ILE A 221 11.51 -4.28 10.99
N ILE A 222 10.48 -4.85 11.61
CA ILE A 222 10.55 -5.46 12.92
C ILE A 222 10.82 -6.94 12.67
N LYS A 223 12.07 -7.36 12.88
CA LYS A 223 12.47 -8.76 12.72
C LYS A 223 12.02 -9.58 13.91
N ASP A 224 11.68 -10.83 13.68
CA ASP A 224 11.41 -11.82 14.74
C ASP A 224 10.34 -11.34 15.74
N ILE A 225 9.21 -10.87 15.21
CA ILE A 225 8.15 -10.18 15.95
C ILE A 225 7.62 -10.98 17.15
N ASP A 226 7.58 -12.31 17.08
CA ASP A 226 6.99 -13.15 18.13
C ASP A 226 8.01 -13.66 19.17
N THR A 227 9.31 -13.35 19.02
CA THR A 227 10.36 -13.83 19.92
C THR A 227 11.19 -12.68 20.51
N CYS A 228 12.30 -12.31 19.88
CA CYS A 228 13.19 -11.23 20.29
C CYS A 228 13.16 -10.14 19.22
N PRO A 229 12.12 -9.28 19.24
CA PRO A 229 11.88 -8.37 18.14
C PRO A 229 13.00 -7.32 18.04
N ASN A 230 13.45 -7.04 16.82
CA ASN A 230 14.45 -6.02 16.54
C ASN A 230 13.95 -5.04 15.48
N ILE A 231 13.97 -3.75 15.82
CA ILE A 231 13.47 -2.67 14.97
C ILE A 231 14.61 -2.13 14.08
N ALA A 232 14.54 -2.39 12.78
CA ALA A 232 15.46 -1.87 11.77
C ALA A 232 14.75 -0.86 10.85
N ILE A 233 15.13 0.42 10.95
CA ILE A 233 14.67 1.47 10.02
C ILE A 233 15.57 1.44 8.79
N ASN A 234 15.02 0.96 7.66
CA ASN A 234 15.75 0.78 6.40
C ASN A 234 15.81 2.07 5.57
N SER A 235 14.77 2.88 5.63
CA SER A 235 14.72 4.14 4.89
C SER A 235 13.89 5.17 5.65
N TYR A 236 14.38 6.40 5.70
CA TYR A 236 13.66 7.53 6.28
C TYR A 236 14.04 8.81 5.55
N ILE A 237 13.03 9.52 5.05
CA ILE A 237 13.19 10.85 4.46
C ILE A 237 12.73 11.86 5.50
N ALA A 238 13.67 12.64 6.03
CA ALA A 238 13.40 13.57 7.10
C ALA A 238 12.23 14.52 6.77
N PRO A 239 11.44 14.95 7.77
CA PRO A 239 10.27 15.81 7.58
C PRO A 239 10.56 17.08 6.78
N SER A 240 11.71 17.69 7.06
CA SER A 240 12.13 18.97 6.50
C SER A 240 12.70 18.86 5.09
N CYS A 241 12.98 17.65 4.59
CA CYS A 241 13.47 17.43 3.24
C CYS A 241 12.38 17.73 2.21
N GLU A 242 12.74 18.41 1.13
CA GLU A 242 11.79 18.69 0.07
C GLU A 242 11.42 17.40 -0.68
N ARG A 243 10.15 17.31 -1.08
CA ARG A 243 9.64 16.26 -1.96
C ARG A 243 9.59 16.80 -3.38
N ASP A 244 10.73 17.19 -3.90
CA ASP A 244 10.84 17.68 -5.28
C ASP A 244 11.04 16.52 -6.28
N ASN A 245 11.35 16.87 -7.52
CA ASN A 245 11.60 15.88 -8.58
C ASN A 245 12.87 15.05 -8.38
N SER A 246 13.75 15.40 -7.43
CA SER A 246 14.92 14.57 -7.08
C SER A 246 14.50 13.26 -6.39
N LEU A 247 13.36 13.26 -5.67
CA LEU A 247 12.84 12.05 -5.05
C LEU A 247 12.07 11.23 -6.09
N LYS A 248 12.73 10.16 -6.53
CA LYS A 248 12.13 9.19 -7.45
C LYS A 248 10.92 8.53 -6.79
N PRO A 249 9.78 8.42 -7.51
CA PRO A 249 8.64 7.68 -6.99
C PRO A 249 9.01 6.20 -6.91
N LEU A 250 8.23 5.46 -6.13
CA LEU A 250 8.45 4.04 -5.98
C LEU A 250 8.39 3.34 -7.36
N PRO A 251 9.40 2.52 -7.73
CA PRO A 251 9.38 1.78 -8.99
C PRO A 251 8.22 0.79 -9.03
N MET A 252 7.53 0.70 -10.17
CA MET A 252 6.38 -0.20 -10.32
C MET A 252 6.83 -1.57 -10.83
N PRO A 253 6.52 -2.68 -10.15
CA PRO A 253 6.79 -4.01 -10.67
C PRO A 253 6.09 -4.23 -12.01
N SER A 254 6.85 -4.60 -13.04
CA SER A 254 6.32 -4.82 -14.38
C SER A 254 5.44 -6.07 -14.48
N THR A 255 5.53 -6.98 -13.51
CA THR A 255 4.63 -8.12 -13.32
C THR A 255 3.17 -7.71 -13.13
N LEU A 256 2.90 -6.46 -12.76
CA LEU A 256 1.55 -5.92 -12.66
C LEU A 256 0.92 -5.64 -14.02
N LEU A 257 1.71 -5.54 -15.09
CA LEU A 257 1.23 -5.19 -16.42
C LEU A 257 0.47 -6.34 -17.10
N LYS A 258 -0.60 -5.99 -17.80
CA LYS A 258 -1.34 -6.87 -18.71
C LYS A 258 -0.68 -6.88 -20.09
N LYS A 259 -1.03 -7.88 -20.89
CA LYS A 259 -0.54 -8.04 -22.27
C LYS A 259 -0.69 -6.77 -23.12
N GLU A 260 -1.85 -6.12 -23.06
CA GLU A 260 -2.12 -4.91 -23.86
C GLU A 260 -1.31 -3.71 -23.36
N GLU A 261 -1.06 -3.60 -22.06
CA GLU A 261 -0.25 -2.52 -21.48
C GLU A 261 1.23 -2.66 -21.86
N TRP A 262 1.74 -3.90 -21.96
CA TRP A 262 3.05 -4.16 -22.54
C TRP A 262 3.14 -3.70 -24.00
N LYS A 263 2.11 -3.93 -24.81
CA LYS A 263 2.09 -3.47 -26.20
C LYS A 263 2.13 -1.94 -26.28
N GLU A 264 1.38 -1.27 -25.41
CA GLU A 264 1.37 0.20 -25.34
C GLU A 264 2.76 0.76 -25.02
N ILE A 265 3.46 0.21 -24.04
CA ILE A 265 4.84 0.65 -23.69
C ILE A 265 5.78 0.43 -24.88
N ILE A 266 5.78 -0.77 -25.48
CA ILE A 266 6.70 -1.09 -26.59
C ILE A 266 6.43 -0.21 -27.83
N LYS A 267 5.18 0.20 -28.02
CA LYS A 267 4.76 1.10 -29.09
C LYS A 267 5.19 2.53 -28.84
N LYS A 268 5.00 3.06 -27.62
CA LYS A 268 5.21 4.47 -27.29
C LYS A 268 6.65 4.80 -26.91
N ALA A 269 7.32 3.92 -26.18
CA ALA A 269 8.63 4.21 -25.61
C ALA A 269 9.75 4.21 -26.67
N ASN A 270 10.69 5.13 -26.52
CA ASN A 270 11.99 5.04 -27.15
C ASN A 270 12.78 3.91 -26.47
N TYR A 271 12.96 2.81 -27.19
CA TYR A 271 13.62 1.63 -26.63
C TYR A 271 15.04 1.92 -26.13
N ALA A 272 15.82 2.72 -26.85
CA ALA A 272 17.22 2.96 -26.52
C ALA A 272 17.39 3.84 -25.27
N GLU A 273 16.49 4.80 -25.07
CA GLU A 273 16.58 5.81 -24.02
C GLU A 273 15.76 5.45 -22.77
N GLU A 274 14.62 4.78 -22.93
CA GLU A 274 13.65 4.59 -21.84
C GLU A 274 13.52 3.13 -21.37
N ILE A 275 13.75 2.15 -22.26
CA ILE A 275 13.64 0.72 -21.90
C ILE A 275 15.02 0.11 -21.64
N GLN A 276 15.93 0.24 -22.61
CA GLN A 276 17.23 -0.41 -22.58
C GLN A 276 18.05 -0.10 -21.31
N PRO A 277 18.08 1.15 -20.78
CA PRO A 277 18.83 1.45 -19.56
C PRO A 277 18.26 0.80 -18.29
N LEU A 278 17.00 0.35 -18.34
CA LEU A 278 16.31 -0.28 -17.23
C LEU A 278 16.31 -1.82 -17.33
N ILE A 279 16.92 -2.40 -18.37
CA ILE A 279 17.03 -3.84 -18.53
C ILE A 279 17.94 -4.42 -17.44
N ASP A 280 17.48 -5.50 -16.81
CA ASP A 280 18.21 -6.20 -15.77
C ASP A 280 19.43 -6.95 -16.33
N ASN A 281 20.60 -6.65 -15.79
CA ASN A 281 21.84 -7.29 -16.19
C ASN A 281 21.90 -8.78 -15.79
N GLY A 282 21.18 -9.17 -14.73
CA GLY A 282 21.06 -10.57 -14.32
C GLY A 282 20.35 -11.41 -15.37
N PHE A 283 19.23 -10.91 -15.90
CA PHE A 283 18.52 -11.53 -17.01
C PHE A 283 19.40 -11.67 -18.27
N LEU A 284 20.13 -10.62 -18.64
CA LEU A 284 21.05 -10.66 -19.80
C LEU A 284 22.12 -11.74 -19.63
N LYS A 285 22.73 -11.80 -18.45
CA LYS A 285 23.75 -12.82 -18.12
C LYS A 285 23.17 -14.24 -18.17
N GLU A 286 21.99 -14.47 -17.59
CA GLU A 286 21.31 -15.78 -17.61
C GLU A 286 21.02 -16.24 -19.04
N LYS A 287 20.66 -15.32 -19.94
CA LYS A 287 20.37 -15.61 -21.34
C LYS A 287 21.60 -15.60 -22.25
N GLY A 288 22.80 -15.35 -21.72
CA GLY A 288 24.03 -15.25 -22.52
C GLY A 288 24.00 -14.10 -23.54
N LEU A 289 23.29 -13.01 -23.24
CA LEU A 289 23.12 -11.87 -24.13
C LEU A 289 23.97 -10.68 -23.65
N GLY A 290 24.72 -10.05 -24.55
CA GLY A 290 25.41 -8.78 -24.23
C GLY A 290 24.47 -7.58 -24.19
N LYS A 291 23.38 -7.62 -24.96
CA LYS A 291 22.34 -6.59 -25.02
C LYS A 291 21.07 -7.20 -25.61
N LEU A 292 19.92 -6.67 -25.20
CA LEU A 292 18.63 -7.00 -25.79
C LEU A 292 18.25 -5.90 -26.79
N THR A 293 17.85 -6.28 -28.00
CA THR A 293 17.33 -5.33 -29.01
C THR A 293 15.82 -5.14 -28.85
N LYS A 294 15.27 -4.04 -29.40
CA LYS A 294 13.82 -3.78 -29.41
C LYS A 294 13.03 -4.97 -29.98
N CYS A 295 13.49 -5.53 -31.10
CA CYS A 295 12.84 -6.66 -31.75
C CYS A 295 12.87 -7.94 -30.90
N GLN A 296 13.99 -8.22 -30.23
CA GLN A 296 14.08 -9.36 -29.31
C GLN A 296 13.18 -9.16 -28.09
N PHE A 297 13.27 -7.99 -27.44
CA PHE A 297 12.44 -7.65 -26.28
C PHE A 297 10.95 -7.76 -26.60
N ALA A 298 10.50 -7.22 -27.74
CA ALA A 298 9.09 -7.25 -28.14
C ALA A 298 8.55 -8.69 -28.30
N LYS A 299 9.40 -9.63 -28.73
CA LYS A 299 9.06 -11.04 -28.96
C LYS A 299 9.10 -11.90 -27.69
N LEU A 300 9.69 -11.43 -26.61
CA LEU A 300 9.77 -12.19 -25.36
C LEU A 300 8.37 -12.57 -24.83
N PRO A 301 8.20 -13.76 -24.22
CA PRO A 301 7.03 -14.06 -23.38
C PRO A 301 6.86 -13.01 -22.28
N ILE A 302 5.63 -12.80 -21.78
CA ILE A 302 5.36 -11.78 -20.73
C ILE A 302 6.21 -12.02 -19.49
N LYS A 303 6.38 -13.29 -19.08
CA LYS A 303 7.23 -13.66 -17.94
C LYS A 303 8.68 -13.18 -18.14
N ASP A 304 9.23 -13.41 -19.33
CA ASP A 304 10.60 -13.01 -19.65
C ASP A 304 10.72 -11.50 -19.86
N LYS A 305 9.68 -10.82 -20.37
CA LYS A 305 9.63 -9.35 -20.38
C LYS A 305 9.69 -8.79 -18.97
N ALA A 306 8.92 -9.38 -18.05
CA ALA A 306 8.91 -8.96 -16.66
C ALA A 306 10.23 -9.29 -15.94
N ALA A 307 10.91 -10.38 -16.29
CA ALA A 307 12.25 -10.66 -15.76
C ALA A 307 13.31 -9.71 -16.34
N ALA A 308 13.24 -9.42 -17.64
CA ALA A 308 14.18 -8.53 -18.33
C ALA A 308 14.03 -7.06 -17.93
N LEU A 309 12.79 -6.59 -17.70
CA LEU A 309 12.47 -5.25 -17.23
C LEU A 309 11.64 -5.38 -15.95
N PRO A 310 12.26 -5.65 -14.79
CA PRO A 310 11.55 -5.98 -13.54
C PRO A 310 10.72 -4.82 -13.00
N PHE A 311 11.13 -3.60 -13.29
CA PHE A 311 10.47 -2.40 -12.81
C PHE A 311 10.27 -1.38 -13.92
N LEU A 312 9.18 -0.62 -13.81
CA LEU A 312 8.96 0.60 -14.57
C LEU A 312 9.27 1.79 -13.67
N ASP A 313 10.02 2.75 -14.22
CA ASP A 313 10.14 4.07 -13.64
C ASP A 313 8.88 4.91 -13.90
N GLN A 314 8.94 6.20 -13.57
CA GLN A 314 7.81 7.10 -13.79
C GLN A 314 7.48 7.25 -15.28
N ASN A 315 8.48 7.44 -16.14
CA ASN A 315 8.29 7.72 -17.56
C ASN A 315 7.53 6.58 -18.24
N LEU A 316 8.02 5.34 -18.10
CA LEU A 316 7.37 4.17 -18.70
C LEU A 316 5.97 3.92 -18.11
N ARG A 317 5.79 4.19 -16.81
CA ARG A 317 4.50 4.02 -16.13
C ARG A 317 3.46 5.04 -16.61
N ASP A 318 3.85 6.26 -16.91
CA ASP A 318 2.95 7.32 -17.35
C ASP A 318 2.40 7.08 -18.76
N MET A 319 3.09 6.28 -19.59
CA MET A 319 2.61 5.83 -20.90
C MET A 319 1.43 4.85 -20.84
N VAL A 320 1.23 4.21 -19.69
CA VAL A 320 0.17 3.23 -19.46
C VAL A 320 -1.07 3.94 -18.90
N PRO A 321 -2.24 3.82 -19.56
CA PRO A 321 -3.46 4.46 -19.08
C PRO A 321 -3.94 3.84 -17.76
N LEU A 322 -4.71 4.61 -16.98
CA LEU A 322 -5.42 4.08 -15.83
C LEU A 322 -6.42 2.99 -16.26
N ARG A 323 -6.48 1.93 -15.46
CA ARG A 323 -7.50 0.89 -15.65
C ARG A 323 -8.87 1.43 -15.20
N PRO A 324 -9.96 1.09 -15.92
CA PRO A 324 -11.30 1.36 -15.42
C PRO A 324 -11.49 0.75 -14.03
N ILE A 325 -12.10 1.48 -13.11
CA ILE A 325 -12.45 0.93 -11.80
C ILE A 325 -13.72 0.10 -11.96
N VAL A 326 -13.58 -1.23 -11.97
CA VAL A 326 -14.72 -2.14 -12.08
C VAL A 326 -15.18 -2.52 -10.67
N SER A 327 -16.39 -2.11 -10.29
CA SER A 327 -17.03 -2.60 -9.06
C SER A 327 -17.42 -4.07 -9.23
N ALA A 328 -16.64 -5.00 -8.67
CA ALA A 328 -17.06 -6.39 -8.59
C ALA A 328 -18.32 -6.51 -7.71
N LEU A 329 -19.38 -7.12 -8.24
CA LEU A 329 -20.57 -7.48 -7.47
C LEU A 329 -20.18 -8.56 -6.44
N GLN A 330 -20.31 -8.26 -5.14
CA GLN A 330 -20.22 -9.31 -4.11
C GLN A 330 -21.41 -10.26 -4.29
N LYS A 331 -21.14 -11.47 -4.80
CA LYS A 331 -22.19 -12.45 -5.16
C LYS A 331 -22.87 -13.13 -3.96
N LYS A 332 -22.39 -12.95 -2.73
CA LYS A 332 -23.00 -13.56 -1.53
C LYS A 332 -22.89 -12.63 -0.32
N HIS A 333 -24.02 -12.42 0.34
CA HIS A 333 -24.06 -11.81 1.66
C HIS A 333 -23.51 -12.82 2.67
N TYR A 334 -22.68 -12.34 3.61
CA TYR A 334 -22.36 -13.10 4.81
C TYR A 334 -23.65 -13.25 5.60
N GLN A 335 -24.13 -14.49 5.76
CA GLN A 335 -25.16 -14.80 6.74
C GLN A 335 -24.46 -15.05 8.07
N ARG A 336 -24.89 -14.33 9.10
CA ARG A 336 -24.55 -14.66 10.49
C ARG A 336 -25.34 -15.95 10.77
N GLY A 337 -24.61 -17.06 10.94
CA GLY A 337 -25.20 -18.30 11.44
C GLY A 337 -25.67 -18.12 12.87
#